data_AF-A0A562TCF1-F1
#
_entry.id   AF-A0A562TCF1-F1
#
_cell.length_a   1.000
_cell.length_b   1.000
_cell.length_c   1.000
_cell.angle_alpha   90.00
_cell.angle_beta   90.00
_cell.angle_gamma   90.00
#
_symmetry.space_group_name_H-M   'P 1'
#
loop_
_entity.id
_entity.type
_entity.pdbx_description
1 polymer ?
#
loop_
_entity_poly.entity_id
_entity_poly.type
_entity_poly.pdbx_seq_one_letter_code
_entity_poly.pdbx_strand_id
1 'polypeptide(L)'
;MRTYLLLTSLLAIAIYSCTNKEAAAPDTGPVVNNCDTLQISAAFVYGVIQSNCTFCHSGSTAPRGADFSTQDKFESFVSSNETTFRLRVLSAQADMPPSGALRQSLRDSISCWISKGMPE
;
A
#
# COMPACT_ATOMS: atom_id res chain seq x y z
N MET A 1 -2.89 26.32 50.65
CA MET A 1 -3.60 27.01 49.53
C MET A 1 -2.73 27.14 48.27
N ARG A 2 -1.42 27.39 48.35
CA ARG A 2 -0.52 27.49 47.16
C ARG A 2 -0.19 26.14 46.47
N THR A 3 -0.21 25.02 47.18
CA THR A 3 0.07 23.68 46.63
C THR A 3 -1.07 23.11 45.78
N TYR A 4 -2.32 23.42 46.12
CA TYR A 4 -3.49 23.01 45.33
C TYR A 4 -3.59 23.73 43.98
N LEU A 5 -3.02 24.94 43.89
CA LEU A 5 -2.99 25.76 42.68
C LEU A 5 -1.97 25.25 41.64
N LEU A 6 -0.96 24.48 42.08
CA LEU A 6 0.01 23.83 41.20
C LEU A 6 -0.50 22.47 40.67
N LEU A 7 -1.31 21.74 41.46
CA LEU A 7 -1.90 20.48 41.02
C LEU A 7 -2.98 20.66 39.93
N THR A 8 -3.74 21.76 39.97
CA THR A 8 -4.76 22.04 38.96
C THR A 8 -4.17 22.41 37.59
N SER A 9 -2.93 22.92 37.55
CA SER A 9 -2.27 23.32 36.30
C SER A 9 -1.64 22.15 35.52
N LEU A 10 -1.33 21.01 36.16
CA LEU A 10 -0.77 19.85 35.47
C LEU A 10 -1.84 18.96 34.80
N LEU A 11 -3.07 18.97 35.31
CA LEU A 11 -4.14 18.14 34.77
C LEU A 11 -4.74 18.70 33.45
N ALA A 12 -4.56 19.99 33.18
CA ALA A 12 -5.07 20.65 31.97
C ALA A 12 -4.26 20.34 30.70
N ILE A 13 -3.01 19.86 30.83
CA ILE A 13 -2.13 19.59 29.68
C ILE A 13 -2.36 18.18 29.09
N ALA A 14 -2.96 17.28 29.85
CA ALA A 14 -3.18 15.88 29.43
C ALA A 14 -4.31 15.68 28.42
N ILE A 15 -5.18 16.69 28.19
CA ILE A 15 -6.33 16.58 27.28
C ILE A 15 -6.08 17.14 25.87
N TYR A 16 -4.92 17.75 25.61
CA TYR A 16 -4.59 18.33 24.30
C TYR A 16 -3.74 17.41 23.39
N SER A 17 -3.41 16.20 23.84
CA SER A 17 -2.55 15.24 23.10
C SER A 17 -3.32 14.15 22.36
N CYS A 18 -4.61 14.35 22.10
CA CYS A 18 -5.35 13.55 21.12
C CYS A 18 -5.33 14.26 19.77
N THR A 19 -4.20 14.16 19.04
CA THR A 19 -4.20 14.46 17.62
C THR A 19 -5.11 13.44 16.94
N ASN A 20 -6.20 13.90 16.34
CA ASN A 20 -7.07 13.08 15.52
C ASN A 20 -6.25 12.52 14.35
N LYS A 21 -5.73 11.29 14.46
CA LYS A 21 -5.39 10.50 13.28
C LYS A 21 -6.72 10.18 12.63
N GLU A 22 -7.04 10.90 11.56
CA GLU A 22 -8.07 10.46 10.63
C GLU A 22 -7.87 8.96 10.40
N ALA A 23 -8.92 8.18 10.68
CA ALA A 23 -8.94 6.79 10.30
C ALA A 23 -8.74 6.77 8.78
N ALA A 24 -7.67 6.10 8.33
CA ALA A 24 -7.42 5.95 6.91
C ALA A 24 -8.72 5.44 6.25
N ALA A 25 -9.15 6.13 5.19
CA ALA A 25 -10.27 5.65 4.39
C ALA A 25 -10.04 4.18 4.02
N PRO A 26 -11.11 3.37 3.87
CA PRO A 26 -10.96 1.98 3.46
C PRO A 26 -10.05 1.90 2.24
N ASP A 27 -8.99 1.08 2.32
CA ASP A 27 -8.05 0.82 1.22
C ASP A 27 -8.78 0.08 0.09
N THR A 28 -9.56 0.87 -0.64
CA THR A 28 -10.43 0.46 -1.73
C THR A 28 -9.88 1.18 -2.95
N GLY A 29 -9.30 0.40 -3.86
CA GLY A 29 -8.86 0.94 -5.14
C GLY A 29 -10.03 1.48 -5.95
N PRO A 30 -9.74 2.26 -7.01
CA PRO A 30 -10.77 2.73 -7.92
C PRO A 30 -11.56 1.55 -8.47
N VAL A 31 -12.85 1.76 -8.69
CA VAL A 31 -13.69 0.76 -9.35
C VAL A 31 -13.24 0.64 -10.80
N VAL A 32 -12.61 -0.48 -11.13
CA VAL A 32 -12.16 -0.76 -12.49
C VAL A 32 -13.31 -1.41 -13.26
N ASN A 33 -14.14 -0.60 -13.89
CA ASN A 33 -15.23 -1.04 -14.78
C ASN A 33 -14.78 -1.12 -16.25
N ASN A 34 -13.84 -0.27 -16.67
CA ASN A 34 -13.21 -0.31 -17.98
C ASN A 34 -11.75 0.16 -17.89
N CYS A 35 -10.81 -0.77 -18.04
CA CYS A 35 -9.39 -0.44 -18.00
C CYS A 35 -8.98 0.53 -19.11
N ASP A 36 -9.58 0.46 -20.31
CA ASP A 36 -9.15 1.24 -21.47
C ASP A 36 -9.24 2.75 -21.22
N THR A 37 -10.28 3.20 -20.52
CA THR A 37 -10.52 4.61 -20.23
C THR A 37 -9.92 5.09 -18.91
N LEU A 38 -9.58 4.18 -18.00
CA LEU A 38 -9.08 4.53 -16.68
C LEU A 38 -7.59 4.91 -16.71
N GLN A 39 -7.25 6.01 -16.05
CA GLN A 39 -5.87 6.43 -15.83
C GLN A 39 -5.53 6.11 -14.38
N ILE A 40 -4.68 5.10 -14.19
CA ILE A 40 -4.18 4.69 -12.89
C ILE A 40 -2.73 5.16 -12.84
N SER A 41 -2.38 5.98 -11.85
CA SER A 41 -1.02 6.51 -11.73
C SER A 41 -0.07 5.49 -11.10
N ALA A 42 1.21 5.60 -11.42
CA ALA A 42 2.24 4.81 -10.77
C ALA A 42 2.27 5.06 -9.24
N ALA A 43 2.04 6.31 -8.83
CA ALA A 43 1.95 6.69 -7.42
C ALA A 43 0.85 5.94 -6.66
N PHE A 44 -0.33 5.74 -7.28
CA PHE A 44 -1.40 4.96 -6.67
C PHE A 44 -0.98 3.49 -6.51
N VAL A 45 -0.50 2.87 -7.60
CA VAL A 45 -0.09 1.46 -7.58
C VAL A 45 1.02 1.23 -6.58
N TYR A 46 2.07 2.06 -6.61
CA TYR A 46 3.18 1.93 -5.69
C TYR A 46 2.78 2.19 -4.23
N GLY A 47 1.81 3.07 -3.97
CA GLY A 47 1.20 3.22 -2.64
C GLY A 47 0.57 1.93 -2.11
N VAL A 48 -0.09 1.15 -2.98
CA VAL A 48 -0.64 -0.18 -2.64
C VAL A 48 0.49 -1.16 -2.34
N ILE A 49 1.55 -1.18 -3.16
CA ILE A 49 2.72 -2.05 -2.96
C ILE A 49 3.45 -1.72 -1.65
N GLN A 50 3.64 -0.44 -1.35
CA GLN A 50 4.23 0.00 -0.09
C GLN A 50 3.43 -0.53 1.10
N SER A 51 2.11 -0.36 1.07
CA SER A 51 1.22 -0.69 2.18
C SER A 51 1.09 -2.20 2.42
N ASN A 52 1.20 -3.02 1.37
CA ASN A 52 0.86 -4.44 1.43
C ASN A 52 2.04 -5.40 1.23
N CYS A 53 3.17 -4.95 0.67
CA CYS A 53 4.23 -5.86 0.21
C CYS A 53 5.58 -5.59 0.88
N THR A 54 5.93 -4.33 1.11
CA THR A 54 7.32 -3.94 1.48
C THR A 54 7.80 -4.49 2.83
N PHE A 55 6.89 -4.89 3.73
CA PHE A 55 7.27 -5.52 4.99
C PHE A 55 8.11 -6.79 4.79
N CYS A 56 7.79 -7.62 3.79
CA CYS A 56 8.57 -8.80 3.43
C CYS A 56 9.45 -8.59 2.19
N HIS A 57 9.09 -7.61 1.36
CA HIS A 57 9.71 -7.36 0.07
C HIS A 57 10.47 -6.02 0.07
N SER A 58 11.42 -5.85 0.98
CA SER A 58 12.26 -4.66 1.05
C SER A 58 13.72 -5.02 1.32
N GLY A 59 14.61 -4.47 0.50
CA GLY A 59 16.06 -4.60 0.66
C GLY A 59 16.62 -5.95 0.24
N SER A 60 17.84 -6.23 0.70
CA SER A 60 18.63 -7.40 0.28
C SER A 60 18.07 -8.75 0.76
N THR A 61 17.16 -8.74 1.73
CA THR A 61 16.49 -9.94 2.25
C THR A 61 15.20 -10.27 1.51
N ALA A 62 14.82 -9.48 0.50
CA ALA A 62 13.62 -9.70 -0.28
C ALA A 62 13.64 -11.09 -0.97
N PRO A 63 12.62 -11.93 -0.74
CA PRO A 63 12.58 -13.28 -1.31
C PRO A 63 12.68 -13.26 -2.83
N ARG A 64 13.57 -14.10 -3.40
CA ARG A 64 13.77 -14.25 -4.85
C ARG A 64 14.12 -12.93 -5.57
N GLY A 65 14.73 -11.97 -4.87
CA GLY A 65 15.10 -10.67 -5.45
C GLY A 65 13.91 -9.76 -5.76
N ALA A 66 12.71 -10.08 -5.26
CA ALA A 66 11.52 -9.25 -5.39
C ALA A 66 11.56 -8.08 -4.39
N ASP A 67 12.55 -7.19 -4.55
CA ASP A 67 12.74 -6.01 -3.72
C ASP A 67 11.83 -4.87 -4.21
N PHE A 68 10.87 -4.47 -3.38
CA PHE A 68 9.91 -3.41 -3.66
C PHE A 68 10.17 -2.16 -2.80
N SER A 69 11.40 -1.99 -2.30
CA SER A 69 11.79 -0.82 -1.49
C SER A 69 11.72 0.52 -2.22
N THR A 70 11.71 0.51 -3.56
CA THR A 70 11.48 1.69 -4.41
C THR A 70 10.53 1.33 -5.56
N GLN A 71 9.88 2.35 -6.14
CA GLN A 71 9.01 2.20 -7.31
C GLN A 71 9.78 1.58 -8.48
N ASP A 72 10.96 2.14 -8.80
CA ASP A 72 11.81 1.65 -9.89
C ASP A 72 12.17 0.17 -9.76
N LYS A 73 12.44 -0.31 -8.54
CA LYS A 73 12.77 -1.72 -8.31
C LYS A 73 11.55 -2.61 -8.47
N PHE A 74 10.38 -2.17 -7.99
CA PHE A 74 9.12 -2.84 -8.21
C PHE A 74 8.80 -2.96 -9.71
N GLU A 75 8.89 -1.85 -10.46
CA GLU A 75 8.67 -1.82 -11.91
C GLU A 75 9.67 -2.68 -12.68
N SER A 76 10.95 -2.62 -12.30
CA SER A 76 12.00 -3.46 -12.88
C SER A 76 11.72 -4.96 -12.64
N PHE A 77 11.25 -5.30 -11.45
CA PHE A 77 10.85 -6.67 -11.13
C PHE A 77 9.66 -7.12 -11.96
N VAL A 78 8.59 -6.31 -12.03
CA VAL A 78 7.39 -6.62 -12.83
C VAL A 78 7.75 -6.76 -14.30
N SER A 79 8.56 -5.86 -14.86
CA SER A 79 9.02 -5.93 -16.25
C SER A 79 9.74 -7.24 -16.57
N SER A 80 10.53 -7.75 -15.62
CA SER A 80 11.33 -8.97 -15.81
C SER A 80 10.56 -10.24 -15.41
N ASN A 81 9.51 -10.13 -14.61
CA ASN A 81 8.84 -11.27 -13.95
C ASN A 81 7.31 -11.17 -13.99
N GLU A 82 6.73 -10.49 -14.99
CA GLU A 82 5.31 -10.14 -15.03
C GLU A 82 4.40 -11.37 -14.82
N THR A 83 4.69 -12.47 -15.51
CA THR A 83 3.90 -13.71 -15.40
C THR A 83 3.87 -14.22 -13.96
N THR A 84 5.02 -14.22 -13.28
CA THR A 84 5.12 -14.61 -11.87
C THR A 84 4.35 -13.63 -10.98
N PHE A 85 4.55 -12.32 -11.17
CA PHE A 85 3.84 -11.32 -10.37
C PHE A 85 2.32 -11.46 -10.51
N ARG A 86 1.81 -11.58 -11.74
CA ARG A 86 0.38 -11.78 -12.02
C ARG A 86 -0.16 -13.05 -11.36
N LEU A 87 0.55 -14.17 -11.47
CA LEU A 87 0.13 -15.43 -10.84
C LEU A 87 0.00 -15.29 -9.32
N ARG A 88 1.02 -14.71 -8.68
CA ARG A 88 1.12 -14.67 -7.22
C ARG A 88 0.22 -13.60 -6.58
N VAL A 89 -0.04 -12.49 -7.28
CA VAL A 89 -0.71 -11.31 -6.70
C VAL A 89 -2.10 -11.06 -7.32
N LEU A 90 -2.28 -11.30 -8.62
CA LEU A 90 -3.45 -10.83 -9.36
C LEU A 90 -4.42 -11.95 -9.79
N SER A 91 -3.97 -13.20 -9.76
CA SER A 91 -4.79 -14.34 -10.19
C SER A 91 -5.88 -14.72 -9.17
N ALA A 92 -6.81 -15.59 -9.58
CA ALA A 92 -7.79 -16.16 -8.67
C ALA A 92 -7.17 -17.08 -7.61
N GLN A 93 -5.93 -17.54 -7.83
CA GLN A 93 -5.14 -18.38 -6.95
C GLN A 93 -4.02 -17.58 -6.28
N ALA A 94 -4.13 -16.24 -6.24
CA ALA A 94 -3.15 -15.38 -5.60
C ALA A 94 -2.91 -15.81 -4.15
N ASP A 95 -1.64 -15.99 -3.80
CA ASP A 95 -1.16 -16.43 -2.49
C ASP A 95 -0.29 -15.35 -1.82
N MET A 96 -0.22 -14.15 -2.42
CA MET A 96 0.46 -12.99 -1.89
C MET A 96 -0.52 -11.82 -1.71
N PRO A 97 -0.51 -11.14 -0.54
CA PRO A 97 0.27 -11.47 0.66
C PRO A 97 -0.12 -12.80 1.33
N PRO A 98 0.76 -13.42 2.15
CA PRO A 98 0.49 -14.71 2.81
C PRO A 98 -0.70 -14.68 3.78
N SER A 99 -1.05 -13.50 4.31
CA SER A 99 -2.19 -13.30 5.20
C SER A 99 -3.54 -13.30 4.47
N GLY A 100 -3.52 -13.27 3.14
CA GLY A 100 -4.70 -13.22 2.29
C GLY A 100 -4.47 -12.34 1.08
N ALA A 101 -5.06 -12.72 -0.05
CA ALA A 101 -4.96 -11.97 -1.28
C ALA A 101 -5.53 -10.55 -1.13
N LEU A 102 -5.01 -9.63 -1.96
CA LEU A 102 -5.50 -8.24 -2.01
C LEU A 102 -7.01 -8.17 -2.29
N ARG A 103 -7.65 -7.02 -2.07
CA ARG A 103 -9.02 -6.83 -2.55
C ARG A 103 -9.07 -6.87 -4.07
N GLN A 104 -10.20 -7.31 -4.63
CA GLN A 104 -10.37 -7.42 -6.10
C GLN A 104 -10.12 -6.08 -6.81
N SER A 105 -10.68 -4.98 -6.30
CA SER A 105 -10.49 -3.66 -6.92
C SER A 105 -9.03 -3.20 -6.97
N LEU A 106 -8.22 -3.56 -5.97
CA LEU A 106 -6.78 -3.29 -5.98
C LEU A 106 -6.07 -4.16 -7.01
N ARG A 107 -6.39 -5.46 -7.07
CA ARG A 107 -5.84 -6.36 -8.10
C ARG A 107 -6.17 -5.87 -9.51
N ASP A 108 -7.41 -5.45 -9.73
CA ASP A 108 -7.86 -4.95 -11.04
C ASP A 108 -7.14 -3.66 -11.40
N SER A 109 -6.92 -2.78 -10.42
CA SER A 109 -6.18 -1.54 -10.61
C SER A 109 -4.72 -1.80 -11.01
N ILE A 110 -4.04 -2.68 -10.29
CA ILE A 110 -2.65 -3.08 -10.59
C ILE A 110 -2.61 -3.79 -11.96
N SER A 111 -3.53 -4.71 -12.23
CA SER A 111 -3.61 -5.44 -13.50
C SER A 111 -3.80 -4.50 -14.67
N CYS A 112 -4.67 -3.49 -14.53
CA CYS A 112 -4.93 -2.50 -15.56
C CYS A 112 -3.69 -1.64 -15.84
N TRP A 113 -3.04 -1.15 -14.78
CA TRP A 113 -1.82 -0.34 -14.90
C TRP A 113 -0.67 -1.11 -15.58
N ILE A 114 -0.44 -2.37 -15.20
CA ILE A 114 0.58 -3.23 -15.86
C ILE A 114 0.21 -3.46 -17.32
N SER A 115 -1.07 -3.74 -17.62
CA SER A 115 -1.52 -3.98 -19.01
C SER A 115 -1.39 -2.75 -19.91
N LYS A 116 -1.29 -1.55 -19.32
CA LYS A 116 -1.02 -0.29 -20.03
C LYS A 116 0.46 0.06 -20.14
N GLY A 117 1.35 -0.82 -19.73
CA GLY A 117 2.79 -0.60 -19.80
C GLY A 117 3.33 0.26 -18.66
N MET A 118 2.67 0.24 -17.49
CA MET A 118 3.12 0.93 -16.28
C MET A 118 3.39 2.44 -16.48
N PRO A 119 2.40 3.22 -16.97
CA PRO A 119 2.58 4.65 -17.16
C PRO A 119 2.74 5.39 -15.81
N GLU A 120 3.54 6.46 -15.79
CA GLU A 120 3.71 7.36 -14.64
C GLU A 120 2.40 8.05 -14.21
#